data_AF-A0A2S6GFZ4-F1
#
_entry.id   AF-A0A2S6GFZ4-F1
#
_cell.length_a   1.000
_cell.length_b   1.000
_cell.length_c   1.000
_cell.angle_alpha   90.00
_cell.angle_beta   90.00
_cell.angle_gamma   90.00
#
_symmetry.space_group_name_H-M   'P 1'
#
loop_
_entity.id
_entity.type
_entity.pdbx_description
1 polymer ?
#
loop_
_entity_poly.entity_id
_entity_poly.type
_entity_poly.pdbx_seq_one_letter_code
_entity_poly.pdbx_strand_id
1 'polypeptide(L)'
;MVNSGDPSDVLTKNKHYIGWVPTVLGNLSFKLVGHSGYPFDFYSITKEDEIKKTLTIICLQRRIPHDYAIPIPFVSERRKLLSHAWLGSKFKKENIESCFLLSGRGCVDANTRTVQKIEGTVYRVFHKDREEQKVLYEKLREKIIVINGKINAGCSDDDCENLISELNENAKKFCLVRSSITLDRQGICEIKSLELNEDEKEMLLSEEQYKSLVNQFFYFIKDAFHSHKHHHYTEDTLISAYPVIDSDGVLWFDNIIKNIYRNFIRRRDEFTKVSLGVFCYINTFTKIAENWQNSFNDTDSEDGSQSECKNSTLLKRTVSLEELKNSIKVCIDKNEDRQKYTIWAIAFILAIITIFVKPFDEYVKCFYQNHKEIVFIMFITTLYVVTTFVKSINPFEPSCVNINLFKTESRSFVQCLNLAVALTKSKECLLFYISVMAILIASYGVYLIIGFDINIFYFIVSACVVFIMPSLLL
;
A
#
# COMPACT_ATOMS: atom_id res chain seq x y z
N MET A 1 31.94 0.27 51.17
CA MET A 1 31.14 -0.74 50.44
C MET A 1 30.34 0.01 49.38
N VAL A 2 30.85 0.03 48.15
CA VAL A 2 30.11 0.56 47.00
C VAL A 2 29.17 -0.56 46.60
N ASN A 3 27.86 -0.34 46.72
CA ASN A 3 26.86 -1.26 46.19
C ASN A 3 27.16 -1.44 44.71
N SER A 4 27.61 -2.63 44.32
CA SER A 4 27.63 -3.10 42.94
C SER A 4 26.16 -3.27 42.52
N GLY A 5 25.49 -2.15 42.25
CA GLY A 5 24.18 -2.13 41.64
C GLY A 5 24.29 -2.87 40.32
N ASP A 6 23.48 -3.92 40.17
CA ASP A 6 23.46 -4.75 38.98
C ASP A 6 23.26 -3.86 37.75
N PRO A 7 24.23 -3.77 36.81
CA PRO A 7 24.15 -2.86 35.67
C PRO A 7 22.92 -3.09 34.78
N SER A 8 22.20 -4.21 34.95
CA SER A 8 20.93 -4.48 34.27
C SER A 8 19.78 -3.55 34.68
N ASP A 9 19.77 -2.99 35.89
CA ASP A 9 18.61 -2.21 36.40
C ASP A 9 18.62 -0.72 35.99
N VAL A 10 19.77 -0.18 35.57
CA VAL A 10 19.89 1.23 35.15
C VAL A 10 19.56 1.41 33.66
N LEU A 11 19.65 0.34 32.87
CA LEU A 11 19.63 0.40 31.41
C LEU A 11 18.25 0.62 30.77
N THR A 12 17.14 0.47 31.50
CA THR A 12 15.78 0.58 30.93
C THR A 12 15.11 1.93 31.13
N LYS A 13 15.49 2.72 32.15
CA LYS A 13 14.74 3.94 32.53
C LYS A 13 14.87 5.13 31.57
N ASN A 14 15.94 5.18 30.76
CA ASN A 14 16.21 6.33 29.89
C ASN A 14 16.35 5.95 28.40
N LYS A 15 15.76 4.83 27.97
CA LYS A 15 15.80 4.48 26.53
C LYS A 15 14.91 5.45 25.75
N HIS A 16 15.52 6.15 24.81
CA HIS A 16 14.86 7.02 23.84
C HIS A 16 14.57 6.20 22.57
N TYR A 17 13.34 6.28 22.06
CA TYR A 17 12.94 5.67 20.80
C TYR A 17 12.44 6.72 19.82
N ILE A 18 12.68 6.47 18.54
CA ILE A 18 12.30 7.34 17.45
C ILE A 18 11.60 6.54 16.35
N GLY A 19 10.55 7.11 15.77
CA GLY A 19 9.81 6.55 14.65
C GLY A 19 9.40 7.65 13.68
N TRP A 20 8.80 7.25 12.56
CA TRP A 20 8.30 8.19 11.55
C TRP A 20 6.84 7.90 11.21
N VAL A 21 5.95 8.85 11.51
CA VAL A 21 4.56 8.87 11.09
C VAL A 21 4.53 9.27 9.61
N PRO A 22 4.16 8.38 8.67
CA PRO A 22 4.29 8.67 7.26
C PRO A 22 3.43 9.84 6.82
N THR A 23 3.99 10.68 5.95
CA THR A 23 3.25 11.76 5.28
C THR A 23 3.71 11.86 3.83
N VAL A 24 2.76 11.92 2.89
CA VAL A 24 3.09 12.05 1.46
C VAL A 24 3.66 13.43 1.17
N LEU A 25 3.14 14.47 1.84
CA LEU A 25 3.52 15.87 1.59
C LEU A 25 4.73 16.34 2.39
N GLY A 26 5.33 15.47 3.21
CA GLY A 26 6.43 15.83 4.10
C GLY A 26 6.01 16.59 5.34
N ASN A 27 4.71 16.89 5.49
CA ASN A 27 4.17 17.58 6.65
C ASN A 27 2.87 16.93 7.13
N LEU A 28 2.74 16.72 8.42
CA LEU A 28 1.52 16.37 9.12
C LEU A 28 0.63 17.61 9.27
N SER A 29 -0.67 17.36 9.37
CA SER A 29 -1.65 18.38 9.75
C SER A 29 -2.15 18.06 11.14
N PHE A 30 -1.70 18.83 12.13
CA PHE A 30 -2.14 18.70 13.52
C PHE A 30 -3.58 19.19 13.75
N LYS A 31 -4.25 19.71 12.71
CA LYS A 31 -5.70 20.02 12.75
C LYS A 31 -6.57 18.83 12.36
N LEU A 32 -5.97 17.75 11.84
CA LEU A 32 -6.66 16.59 11.26
C LEU A 32 -6.51 15.33 12.13
N VAL A 33 -6.44 15.49 13.45
CA VAL A 33 -6.22 14.38 14.39
C VAL A 33 -7.45 13.49 14.52
N GLY A 34 -7.26 12.18 14.37
CA GLY A 34 -8.29 11.16 14.57
C GLY A 34 -9.13 10.82 13.34
N HIS A 35 -8.79 11.32 12.15
CA HIS A 35 -9.56 11.02 10.93
C HIS A 35 -9.41 9.60 10.39
N SER A 36 -8.37 8.86 10.79
CA SER A 36 -8.11 7.52 10.26
C SER A 36 -9.15 6.49 10.69
N GLY A 37 -9.90 6.72 11.79
CA GLY A 37 -11.05 5.93 12.23
C GLY A 37 -10.82 4.42 12.38
N TYR A 38 -9.58 3.95 12.30
CA TYR A 38 -9.21 2.55 12.20
C TYR A 38 -8.12 2.21 13.22
N PRO A 39 -8.13 1.00 13.84
CA PRO A 39 -9.20 0.00 13.78
C PRO A 39 -10.46 0.37 14.57
N PHE A 40 -10.37 1.41 15.42
CA PHE A 40 -11.48 1.93 16.21
C PHE A 40 -11.56 3.44 16.08
N ASP A 41 -12.75 3.97 16.33
CA ASP A 41 -13.04 5.41 16.32
C ASP A 41 -12.16 6.17 17.33
N PHE A 42 -11.77 7.38 16.93
CA PHE A 42 -11.08 8.33 17.79
C PHE A 42 -12.06 9.30 18.42
N TYR A 43 -11.78 9.65 19.67
CA TYR A 43 -12.35 10.82 20.33
C TYR A 43 -11.24 11.85 20.50
N SER A 44 -11.28 12.91 19.71
CA SER A 44 -10.26 13.96 19.75
C SER A 44 -10.84 15.33 20.06
N ILE A 45 -10.03 16.15 20.72
CA ILE A 45 -10.23 17.58 20.91
C ILE A 45 -9.01 18.27 20.32
N THR A 46 -9.24 19.29 19.52
CA THR A 46 -8.19 20.17 19.03
C THR A 46 -8.63 21.60 19.32
N LYS A 47 -7.93 22.27 20.24
CA LYS A 47 -8.20 23.67 20.62
C LYS A 47 -7.00 24.52 20.22
N GLU A 48 -7.21 25.50 19.34
CA GLU A 48 -6.23 26.52 19.01
C GLU A 48 -6.52 27.77 19.86
N ASP A 49 -5.52 28.24 20.59
CA ASP A 49 -5.55 29.49 21.34
C ASP A 49 -4.79 30.55 20.52
N GLU A 50 -5.55 31.45 19.92
CA GLU A 50 -5.00 32.50 19.07
C GLU A 50 -4.18 33.54 19.84
N ILE A 51 -4.45 33.73 21.13
CA ILE A 51 -3.78 34.72 21.98
C ILE A 51 -2.43 34.15 22.44
N LYS A 52 -2.45 32.96 23.03
CA LYS A 52 -1.22 32.28 23.49
C LYS A 52 -0.42 31.65 22.34
N LYS A 53 -0.98 31.60 21.13
CA LYS A 53 -0.38 30.92 19.96
C LYS A 53 -0.07 29.46 20.28
N THR A 54 -1.02 28.76 20.89
CA THR A 54 -0.86 27.34 21.24
C THR A 54 -1.95 26.48 20.61
N LEU A 55 -1.63 25.20 20.40
CA LEU A 55 -2.55 24.17 19.97
C LEU A 55 -2.55 23.08 21.02
N THR A 56 -3.71 22.80 21.59
CA THR A 56 -3.89 21.69 22.54
C THR A 56 -4.62 20.56 21.85
N ILE A 57 -4.08 19.34 21.98
CA ILE A 57 -4.62 18.12 21.38
C ILE A 57 -4.85 17.10 22.47
N ILE A 58 -6.06 16.56 22.51
CA ILE A 58 -6.40 15.39 23.32
C ILE A 58 -6.95 14.35 22.37
N CYS A 59 -6.50 13.10 22.50
CA CYS A 59 -6.91 12.03 21.62
C CYS A 59 -7.05 10.74 22.40
N LEU A 60 -8.19 10.07 22.27
CA LEU A 60 -8.52 8.81 22.93
C LEU A 60 -8.90 7.77 21.89
N GLN A 61 -8.31 6.57 22.00
CA GLN A 61 -8.63 5.44 21.12
C GLN A 61 -8.55 4.13 21.89
N ARG A 62 -9.41 3.17 21.53
CA ARG A 62 -9.22 1.76 21.90
C ARG A 62 -8.28 1.11 20.89
N ARG A 63 -7.43 0.20 21.34
CA ARG A 63 -6.61 -0.64 20.47
C ARG A 63 -6.46 -2.05 20.98
N ILE A 64 -6.27 -2.96 20.04
CA ILE A 64 -5.83 -4.31 20.33
C ILE A 64 -4.29 -4.28 20.37
N PRO A 65 -3.65 -4.58 21.51
CA PRO A 65 -2.19 -4.48 21.66
C PRO A 65 -1.38 -5.42 20.74
N HIS A 66 -2.05 -6.39 20.11
CA HIS A 66 -1.45 -7.42 19.25
C HIS A 66 -1.48 -7.11 17.74
N ASP A 67 -1.56 -5.84 17.32
CA ASP A 67 -1.44 -5.47 15.90
C ASP A 67 -0.06 -5.78 15.28
N TYR A 68 0.84 -6.45 16.02
CA TYR A 68 1.88 -7.22 15.38
C TYR A 68 1.20 -8.27 14.50
N ALA A 69 1.31 -8.10 13.20
CA ALA A 69 1.30 -9.23 12.31
C ALA A 69 2.38 -10.18 12.85
N ILE A 70 1.98 -11.17 13.68
CA ILE A 70 2.80 -12.33 13.93
C ILE A 70 3.15 -12.78 12.52
N PRO A 71 4.42 -12.72 12.08
CA PRO A 71 4.76 -13.24 10.78
C PRO A 71 4.39 -14.71 10.88
N ILE A 72 3.24 -15.09 10.34
CA ILE A 72 2.81 -16.48 10.34
C ILE A 72 3.85 -17.13 9.44
N PRO A 73 4.82 -17.90 9.99
CA PRO A 73 5.75 -18.59 9.11
C PRO A 73 4.89 -19.44 8.19
N PHE A 74 5.26 -19.51 6.90
CA PHE A 74 4.62 -20.38 5.91
C PHE A 74 4.78 -21.84 6.38
N VAL A 75 3.96 -22.26 7.33
CA VAL A 75 3.86 -23.63 7.83
C VAL A 75 2.54 -24.15 7.31
N SER A 76 2.58 -25.37 6.77
CA SER A 76 1.46 -26.11 6.17
C SER A 76 0.23 -26.30 7.08
N GLU A 77 0.29 -25.84 8.33
CA GLU A 77 -0.79 -25.92 9.33
C GLU A 77 -1.67 -24.65 9.42
N ARG A 78 -1.93 -23.98 8.28
CA ARG A 78 -2.80 -22.80 8.19
C ARG A 78 -4.19 -23.03 8.84
N ARG A 79 -4.69 -24.27 8.82
CA ARG A 79 -5.98 -24.64 9.45
C ARG A 79 -5.94 -24.67 10.98
N LYS A 80 -4.86 -25.15 11.62
CA LYS A 80 -4.75 -25.17 13.09
C LYS A 80 -4.56 -23.77 13.65
N LEU A 81 -3.76 -22.94 13.00
CA LEU A 81 -3.53 -21.55 13.42
C LEU A 81 -4.76 -20.66 13.23
N LEU A 82 -5.51 -20.81 12.13
CA LEU A 82 -6.80 -20.15 11.96
C LEU A 82 -7.82 -20.64 12.99
N SER A 83 -7.81 -21.93 13.34
CA SER A 83 -8.67 -22.44 14.41
C SER A 83 -8.28 -21.88 15.78
N HIS A 84 -6.99 -21.67 16.08
CA HIS A 84 -6.56 -21.06 17.34
C HIS A 84 -6.72 -19.54 17.39
N ALA A 85 -6.63 -18.83 16.26
CA ALA A 85 -6.96 -17.41 16.19
C ALA A 85 -8.48 -17.17 16.28
N TRP A 86 -9.28 -18.05 15.66
CA TRP A 86 -10.74 -17.99 15.71
C TRP A 86 -11.32 -18.51 17.03
N LEU A 87 -10.80 -19.62 17.57
CA LEU A 87 -11.14 -20.10 18.91
C LEU A 87 -10.52 -19.19 19.98
N GLY A 88 -9.35 -18.59 19.75
CA GLY A 88 -8.76 -17.60 20.63
C GLY A 88 -9.64 -16.36 20.70
N SER A 89 -10.12 -15.84 19.58
CA SER A 89 -11.00 -14.65 19.57
C SER A 89 -12.40 -14.91 20.10
N LYS A 90 -12.94 -16.14 19.96
CA LYS A 90 -14.27 -16.51 20.49
C LYS A 90 -14.26 -17.13 21.89
N PHE A 91 -13.23 -17.88 22.28
CA PHE A 91 -13.18 -18.63 23.54
C PHE A 91 -12.13 -18.14 24.52
N LYS A 92 -11.10 -17.40 24.08
CA LYS A 92 -10.18 -16.73 24.99
C LYS A 92 -10.49 -15.24 25.07
N LYS A 93 -11.04 -14.88 26.22
CA LYS A 93 -11.31 -13.54 26.77
C LYS A 93 -10.06 -12.63 26.86
N GLU A 94 -9.00 -12.86 26.08
CA GLU A 94 -7.65 -12.29 26.24
C GLU A 94 -7.37 -11.04 25.37
N ASN A 95 -8.25 -10.65 24.45
CA ASN A 95 -8.15 -9.34 23.79
C ASN A 95 -8.77 -8.25 24.68
N ILE A 96 -8.19 -8.02 25.86
CA ILE A 96 -8.51 -6.82 26.64
C ILE A 96 -7.97 -5.64 25.85
N GLU A 97 -8.90 -4.92 25.21
CA GLU A 97 -8.58 -3.72 24.45
C GLU A 97 -7.96 -2.70 25.40
N SER A 98 -6.73 -2.30 25.07
CA SER A 98 -6.05 -1.25 25.79
C SER A 98 -6.61 0.09 25.33
N CYS A 99 -6.76 1.01 26.27
CA CYS A 99 -7.17 2.38 25.99
C CYS A 99 -5.91 3.24 25.92
N PHE A 100 -5.79 4.06 24.88
CA PHE A 100 -4.67 4.98 24.71
C PHE A 100 -5.19 6.41 24.74
N LEU A 101 -4.55 7.25 25.53
CA LEU A 101 -4.82 8.68 25.63
C LEU A 101 -3.56 9.46 25.30
N LEU A 102 -3.64 10.41 24.38
CA LEU A 102 -2.63 11.44 24.16
C LEU A 102 -3.16 12.77 24.73
N SER A 103 -2.33 13.45 25.50
CA SER A 103 -2.50 14.87 25.84
C SER A 103 -1.24 15.60 25.42
N GLY A 104 -1.35 16.48 24.42
CA GLY A 104 -0.22 17.20 23.85
C GLY A 104 -0.53 18.67 23.62
N ARG A 105 0.54 19.48 23.60
CA ARG A 105 0.51 20.90 23.26
C ARG A 105 1.58 21.20 22.23
N GLY A 106 1.31 22.15 21.33
CA GLY A 106 2.29 22.67 20.39
C GLY A 106 2.18 24.18 20.29
N CYS A 107 3.30 24.85 19.99
CA CYS A 107 3.31 26.28 19.75
C CYS A 107 3.14 26.56 18.26
N VAL A 108 2.32 27.56 17.94
CA VAL A 108 2.10 28.04 16.57
C VAL A 108 3.28 28.94 16.20
N ASP A 109 4.03 28.55 15.17
CA ASP A 109 5.12 29.36 14.67
C ASP A 109 4.58 30.67 14.07
N ALA A 110 5.19 31.80 14.45
CA ALA A 110 4.72 33.13 14.05
C ALA A 110 4.85 33.38 12.54
N ASN A 111 5.87 32.79 11.90
CA ASN A 111 6.16 32.99 10.48
C ASN A 111 5.25 32.12 9.61
N THR A 112 5.13 30.83 9.97
CA THR A 112 4.38 29.86 9.16
C THR A 112 2.92 29.73 9.59
N ARG A 113 2.52 30.38 10.70
CA ARG A 113 1.19 30.29 11.33
C ARG A 113 0.71 28.86 11.54
N THR A 114 1.65 27.97 11.81
CA THR A 114 1.40 26.53 11.89
C THR A 114 2.26 25.92 12.98
N VAL A 115 1.74 24.88 13.61
CA VAL A 115 2.45 24.18 14.68
C VAL A 115 3.51 23.26 14.07
N GLN A 116 4.76 23.47 14.45
CA GLN A 116 5.90 22.71 13.94
C GLN A 116 6.19 21.45 14.76
N LYS A 117 5.78 21.45 16.03
CA LYS A 117 6.05 20.37 16.97
C LYS A 117 4.95 20.30 18.03
N ILE A 118 4.56 19.07 18.38
CA ILE A 118 3.71 18.76 19.53
C ILE A 118 4.57 18.06 20.56
N GLU A 119 4.45 18.47 21.81
CA GLU A 119 5.04 17.80 22.97
C GLU A 119 3.91 17.38 23.91
N GLY A 120 4.02 16.20 24.49
CA GLY A 120 2.91 15.67 25.28
C GLY A 120 3.23 14.42 26.05
N THR A 121 2.19 13.82 26.61
CA THR A 121 2.24 12.54 27.30
C THR A 121 1.24 11.59 26.67
N VAL A 122 1.68 10.37 26.39
CA VAL A 122 0.82 9.25 26.00
C VAL A 122 0.64 8.31 27.19
N TYR A 123 -0.59 7.87 27.42
CA TYR A 123 -0.97 6.97 28.49
C TYR A 123 -1.52 5.67 27.89
N ARG A 124 -1.05 4.52 28.37
CA ARG A 124 -1.72 3.23 28.17
C ARG A 124 -2.57 2.95 29.39
N VAL A 125 -3.86 3.22 29.28
CA VAL A 125 -4.85 2.96 30.31
C VAL A 125 -5.31 1.51 30.21
N PHE A 126 -5.09 0.75 31.29
CA PHE A 126 -5.34 -0.68 31.32
C PHE A 126 -5.88 -1.13 32.67
N HIS A 127 -6.93 -1.93 32.63
CA HIS A 127 -7.49 -2.62 33.76
C HIS A 127 -7.50 -4.14 33.49
N LYS A 128 -7.18 -4.94 34.51
CA LYS A 128 -7.12 -6.40 34.40
C LYS A 128 -8.50 -7.01 34.11
N ASP A 129 -9.55 -6.41 34.66
CA ASP A 129 -10.94 -6.74 34.32
C ASP A 129 -11.44 -5.98 33.09
N ARG A 130 -12.08 -6.69 32.16
CA ARG A 130 -12.54 -6.15 30.86
C ARG A 130 -13.74 -5.21 31.00
N GLU A 131 -14.69 -5.52 31.87
CA GLU A 131 -15.86 -4.66 32.05
C GLU A 131 -15.44 -3.36 32.73
N GLU A 132 -14.56 -3.44 33.72
CA GLU A 132 -13.95 -2.26 34.34
C GLU A 132 -13.11 -1.45 33.33
N GLN A 133 -12.35 -2.10 32.45
CA GLN A 133 -11.63 -1.43 31.35
C GLN A 133 -12.59 -0.67 30.42
N LYS A 134 -13.74 -1.29 30.09
CA LYS A 134 -14.77 -0.67 29.25
C LYS A 134 -15.42 0.51 29.97
N VAL A 135 -15.78 0.37 31.25
CA VAL A 135 -16.31 1.46 32.09
C VAL A 135 -15.33 2.62 32.16
N LEU A 136 -14.05 2.32 32.37
CA LEU A 136 -13.00 3.33 32.42
C LEU A 136 -12.82 4.07 31.09
N TYR A 137 -12.84 3.34 29.97
CA TYR A 137 -12.84 3.95 28.64
C TYR A 137 -14.02 4.90 28.43
N GLU A 138 -15.25 4.45 28.72
CA GLU A 138 -16.44 5.30 28.59
C GLU A 138 -16.37 6.52 29.50
N LYS A 139 -15.86 6.37 30.73
CA LYS A 139 -15.65 7.50 31.65
C LYS A 139 -14.67 8.53 31.08
N LEU A 140 -13.54 8.10 30.51
CA LEU A 140 -12.58 9.01 29.87
C LEU A 140 -13.18 9.68 28.64
N ARG A 141 -13.92 8.92 27.84
CA ARG A 141 -14.63 9.40 26.66
C ARG A 141 -15.67 10.47 27.01
N GLU A 142 -16.50 10.23 28.01
CA GLU A 142 -17.49 11.18 28.51
C GLU A 142 -16.83 12.48 28.96
N LYS A 143 -15.69 12.40 29.69
CA LYS A 143 -14.93 13.59 30.07
C LYS A 143 -14.43 14.38 28.86
N ILE A 144 -13.89 13.70 27.84
CA ILE A 144 -13.46 14.36 26.60
C ILE A 144 -14.65 15.05 25.91
N ILE A 145 -15.82 14.40 25.85
CA ILE A 145 -17.04 15.00 25.28
C ILE A 145 -17.44 16.27 26.06
N VAL A 146 -17.42 16.22 27.40
CA VAL A 146 -17.73 17.36 28.27
C VAL A 146 -16.73 18.50 28.05
N ILE A 147 -15.43 18.20 27.99
CA ILE A 147 -14.38 19.20 27.72
C ILE A 147 -14.62 19.85 26.36
N ASN A 148 -14.88 19.05 25.32
CA ASN A 148 -15.15 19.55 23.98
C ASN A 148 -16.39 20.47 23.97
N GLY A 149 -17.47 20.07 24.65
CA GLY A 149 -18.68 20.88 24.78
C GLY A 149 -18.42 22.22 25.44
N LYS A 150 -17.61 22.25 26.51
CA LYS A 150 -17.22 23.48 27.21
C LYS A 150 -16.32 24.38 26.35
N ILE A 151 -15.38 23.80 25.60
CA ILE A 151 -14.53 24.56 24.66
C ILE A 151 -15.38 25.21 23.58
N ASN A 152 -16.32 24.48 22.99
CA ASN A 152 -17.22 25.01 21.97
C ASN A 152 -18.20 26.05 22.51
N ALA A 153 -18.51 26.02 23.81
CA ALA A 153 -19.29 27.04 24.50
C ALA A 153 -18.48 28.27 24.92
N GLY A 154 -17.18 28.32 24.59
CA GLY A 154 -16.29 29.44 24.93
C GLY A 154 -15.78 29.42 26.37
N CYS A 155 -15.44 28.24 26.93
CA CYS A 155 -14.76 28.18 28.25
C CYS A 155 -13.50 29.06 28.26
N SER A 156 -13.28 29.72 29.41
CA SER A 156 -12.03 30.44 29.66
C SER A 156 -10.85 29.48 29.54
N ASP A 157 -9.69 29.98 29.12
CA ASP A 157 -8.51 29.11 28.96
C ASP A 157 -8.16 28.40 30.27
N ASP A 158 -8.23 29.10 31.40
CA ASP A 158 -7.96 28.54 32.72
C ASP A 158 -8.92 27.39 33.08
N ASP A 159 -10.23 27.53 32.78
CA ASP A 159 -11.19 26.45 32.99
C ASP A 159 -10.87 25.25 32.12
N CYS A 160 -10.52 25.48 30.85
CA CYS A 160 -10.19 24.39 29.95
C CYS A 160 -8.87 23.71 30.42
N GLU A 161 -7.86 24.46 30.86
CA GLU A 161 -6.61 23.91 31.40
C GLU A 161 -6.83 23.07 32.67
N ASN A 162 -7.71 23.53 33.57
CA ASN A 162 -8.09 22.79 34.78
C ASN A 162 -8.75 21.45 34.43
N LEU A 163 -9.66 21.43 33.45
CA LEU A 163 -10.32 20.19 33.03
C LEU A 163 -9.35 19.20 32.36
N ILE A 164 -8.38 19.71 31.60
CA ILE A 164 -7.35 18.89 30.96
C ILE A 164 -6.40 18.32 32.01
N SER A 165 -6.03 19.12 33.02
CA SER A 165 -5.26 18.67 34.17
C SER A 165 -6.01 17.56 34.93
N GLU A 166 -7.31 17.74 35.19
CA GLU A 166 -8.15 16.71 35.81
C GLU A 166 -8.19 15.42 34.97
N LEU A 167 -8.35 15.53 33.64
CA LEU A 167 -8.32 14.37 32.75
C LEU A 167 -6.98 13.62 32.84
N ASN A 168 -5.87 14.35 32.84
CA ASN A 168 -4.51 13.78 32.94
C ASN A 168 -4.27 13.09 34.28
N GLU A 169 -4.73 13.67 35.39
CA GLU A 169 -4.63 13.02 36.71
C GLU A 169 -5.47 11.74 36.79
N ASN A 170 -6.66 11.74 36.18
CA ASN A 170 -7.45 10.51 36.07
C ASN A 170 -6.73 9.46 35.21
N ALA A 171 -6.21 9.85 34.06
CA ALA A 171 -5.47 8.94 33.19
C ALA A 171 -4.23 8.37 33.88
N LYS A 172 -3.47 9.20 34.60
CA LYS A 172 -2.30 8.80 35.39
C LYS A 172 -2.66 7.78 36.46
N LYS A 173 -3.76 7.98 37.19
CA LYS A 173 -4.24 7.06 38.23
C LYS A 173 -4.47 5.64 37.70
N PHE A 174 -5.02 5.51 36.49
CA PHE A 174 -5.40 4.22 35.91
C PHE A 174 -4.48 3.75 34.79
N CYS A 175 -3.41 4.48 34.48
CA CYS A 175 -2.47 4.05 33.45
C CYS A 175 -1.63 2.88 33.97
N LEU A 176 -1.34 1.93 33.10
CA LEU A 176 -0.30 0.92 33.37
C LEU A 176 1.09 1.53 33.13
N VAL A 177 1.20 2.28 32.03
CA VAL A 177 2.44 2.91 31.60
C VAL A 177 2.12 4.22 30.90
N ARG A 178 3.01 5.20 31.05
CA ARG A 178 2.98 6.47 30.33
C ARG A 178 4.35 6.80 29.75
N SER A 179 4.39 7.68 28.77
CA SER A 179 5.64 8.15 28.17
C SER A 179 5.50 9.58 27.67
N SER A 180 6.57 10.35 27.80
CA SER A 180 6.68 11.66 27.16
C SER A 180 6.94 11.49 25.66
N ILE A 181 6.26 12.28 24.84
CA ILE A 181 6.37 12.18 23.39
C ILE A 181 6.63 13.55 22.78
N THR A 182 7.37 13.56 21.68
CA THR A 182 7.43 14.72 20.80
C THR A 182 7.19 14.30 19.36
N LEU A 183 6.27 14.97 18.68
CA LEU A 183 5.94 14.72 17.28
C LEU A 183 6.17 16.01 16.49
N ASP A 184 7.14 16.00 15.59
CA ASP A 184 7.34 17.12 14.69
C ASP A 184 6.38 17.05 13.49
N ARG A 185 6.33 18.15 12.75
CA ARG A 185 5.48 18.25 11.58
C ARG A 185 5.95 17.35 10.45
N GLN A 186 7.23 16.99 10.36
CA GLN A 186 7.74 16.07 9.34
C GLN A 186 7.37 14.60 9.64
N GLY A 187 6.77 14.36 10.80
CA GLY A 187 6.31 13.05 11.26
C GLY A 187 7.33 12.32 12.12
N ILE A 188 8.47 12.92 12.44
CA ILE A 188 9.43 12.33 13.38
C ILE A 188 8.79 12.32 14.78
N CYS A 189 8.67 11.12 15.33
CA CYS A 189 8.04 10.87 16.61
C CYS A 189 9.07 10.30 17.58
N GLU A 190 9.37 11.05 18.63
CA GLU A 190 10.24 10.65 19.72
C GLU A 190 9.39 10.19 20.91
N ILE A 191 9.77 9.07 21.51
CA ILE A 191 9.13 8.47 22.68
C ILE A 191 10.22 8.30 23.75
N LYS A 192 10.05 9.01 24.86
CA LYS A 192 11.04 9.14 25.93
C LYS A 192 10.42 8.78 27.28
N SER A 193 11.25 8.26 28.17
CA SER A 193 10.93 8.05 29.59
C SER A 193 9.65 7.23 29.78
N LEU A 194 9.73 5.92 29.57
CA LEU A 194 8.63 5.02 29.92
C LEU A 194 8.54 4.92 31.44
N GLU A 195 7.43 5.40 31.98
CA GLU A 195 7.14 5.39 33.41
C GLU A 195 5.98 4.42 33.69
N LEU A 196 6.27 3.38 34.48
CA LEU A 196 5.25 2.48 35.01
C LEU A 196 4.49 3.15 36.16
N ASN A 197 3.23 2.76 36.35
CA ASN A 197 2.46 3.16 37.52
C ASN A 197 3.15 2.70 38.81
N GLU A 198 2.93 3.40 39.92
CA GLU A 198 3.55 3.12 41.22
C GLU A 198 3.30 1.69 41.67
N ASP A 199 2.08 1.18 41.45
CA ASP A 199 1.67 -0.17 41.79
C ASP A 199 2.38 -1.26 40.96
N GLU A 200 2.97 -0.90 39.82
CA GLU A 200 3.63 -1.81 38.88
C GLU A 200 5.14 -1.49 38.74
N LYS A 201 5.71 -0.63 39.61
CA LYS A 201 7.13 -0.23 39.57
C LYS A 201 8.10 -1.40 39.75
N GLU A 202 7.68 -2.46 40.43
CA GLU A 202 8.48 -3.68 40.65
C GLU A 202 8.52 -4.59 39.42
N MET A 203 7.67 -4.35 38.42
CA MET A 203 7.64 -5.14 37.19
C MET A 203 8.85 -4.82 36.32
N LEU A 204 9.85 -5.70 36.37
CA LEU A 204 10.98 -5.66 35.43
C LEU A 204 10.50 -6.04 34.02
N LEU A 205 10.46 -5.05 33.13
CA LEU A 205 10.16 -5.27 31.72
C LEU A 205 11.39 -5.87 31.01
N SER A 206 11.20 -6.98 30.32
CA SER A 206 12.20 -7.44 29.36
C SER A 206 12.38 -6.42 28.24
N GLU A 207 13.53 -6.42 27.57
CA GLU A 207 13.78 -5.50 26.45
C GLU A 207 12.73 -5.65 25.33
N GLU A 208 12.28 -6.88 25.07
CA GLU A 208 11.23 -7.15 24.09
C GLU A 208 9.87 -6.56 24.52
N GLN A 209 9.52 -6.70 25.81
CA GLN A 209 8.30 -6.09 26.36
C GLN A 209 8.36 -4.56 26.30
N TYR A 210 9.50 -3.98 26.67
CA TYR A 210 9.72 -2.53 26.58
C TYR A 210 9.55 -2.04 25.14
N LYS A 211 10.25 -2.66 24.19
CA LYS A 211 10.13 -2.34 22.76
C LYS A 211 8.69 -2.52 22.26
N SER A 212 8.00 -3.55 22.75
CA SER A 212 6.62 -3.81 22.38
C SER A 212 5.68 -2.68 22.83
N LEU A 213 5.85 -2.19 24.06
CA LEU A 213 5.09 -1.05 24.61
C LEU A 213 5.36 0.25 23.85
N VAL A 214 6.63 0.56 23.56
CA VAL A 214 6.99 1.74 22.77
C VAL A 214 6.30 1.71 21.41
N ASN A 215 6.34 0.56 20.73
CA ASN A 215 5.71 0.41 19.43
C ASN A 215 4.19 0.57 19.50
N GLN A 216 3.53 0.13 20.58
CA GLN A 216 2.09 0.39 20.76
C GLN A 216 1.80 1.88 20.88
N PHE A 217 2.62 2.63 21.64
CA PHE A 217 2.53 4.09 21.68
C PHE A 217 2.76 4.73 20.32
N PHE A 218 3.82 4.31 19.63
CA PHE A 218 4.13 4.81 18.30
C PHE A 218 2.99 4.53 17.31
N TYR A 219 2.42 3.33 17.32
CA TYR A 219 1.32 2.99 16.42
C TYR A 219 0.06 3.78 16.76
N PHE A 220 -0.27 3.98 18.04
CA PHE A 220 -1.40 4.83 18.43
C PHE A 220 -1.21 6.28 17.94
N ILE A 221 -0.02 6.85 18.12
CA ILE A 221 0.30 8.20 17.61
C ILE A 221 0.20 8.23 16.09
N LYS A 222 0.79 7.24 15.42
CA LYS A 222 0.70 7.12 13.97
C LYS A 222 -0.76 7.06 13.52
N ASP A 223 -1.59 6.19 14.08
CA ASP A 223 -3.01 6.11 13.73
C ASP A 223 -3.71 7.47 13.96
N ALA A 224 -3.40 8.18 15.05
CA ALA A 224 -4.01 9.47 15.37
C ALA A 224 -3.68 10.58 14.36
N PHE A 225 -2.46 10.60 13.79
CA PHE A 225 -1.98 11.69 12.93
C PHE A 225 -1.84 11.31 11.45
N HIS A 226 -1.86 10.02 11.13
CA HIS A 226 -1.68 9.51 9.78
C HIS A 226 -3.01 9.44 9.03
N SER A 227 -2.96 9.68 7.71
CA SER A 227 -4.13 9.61 6.85
C SER A 227 -3.95 8.52 5.80
N HIS A 228 -4.82 7.52 5.82
CA HIS A 228 -4.84 6.40 4.87
C HIS A 228 -5.39 6.78 3.47
N LYS A 229 -5.08 7.98 2.97
CA LYS A 229 -5.52 8.44 1.64
C LYS A 229 -4.83 7.69 0.49
N HIS A 230 -3.65 7.12 0.75
CA HIS A 230 -2.75 6.62 -0.29
C HIS A 230 -2.48 5.11 -0.22
N HIS A 231 -2.98 4.42 0.80
CA HIS A 231 -2.82 2.99 1.04
C HIS A 231 -3.94 2.50 1.94
N HIS A 232 -4.15 1.19 1.96
CA HIS A 232 -5.17 0.59 2.82
C HIS A 232 -4.67 0.52 4.28
N TYR A 233 -5.56 0.70 5.25
CA TYR A 233 -5.18 0.75 6.68
C TYR A 233 -4.50 -0.53 7.19
N THR A 234 -4.82 -1.70 6.61
CA THR A 234 -4.21 -3.00 6.98
C THR A 234 -2.73 -3.05 6.64
N GLU A 235 -2.28 -2.11 5.82
CA GLU A 235 -0.93 -2.04 5.32
C GLU A 235 -0.10 -1.07 6.13
N ASP A 236 -0.62 -0.50 7.22
CA ASP A 236 0.05 0.59 7.91
C ASP A 236 1.11 0.13 8.92
N THR A 237 1.25 -1.17 9.18
CA THR A 237 2.22 -1.75 10.14
C THR A 237 3.67 -1.76 9.64
N LEU A 238 4.00 -0.99 8.58
CA LEU A 238 5.29 -1.06 7.89
C LEU A 238 6.46 -0.48 8.68
N ILE A 239 6.18 0.43 9.61
CA ILE A 239 7.20 1.22 10.31
C ILE A 239 7.00 1.02 11.80
N SER A 240 8.08 0.73 12.51
CA SER A 240 8.15 0.62 13.97
C SER A 240 9.02 1.75 14.53
N ALA A 241 8.97 1.94 15.85
CA ALA A 241 9.93 2.77 16.55
C ALA A 241 11.24 2.00 16.78
N TYR A 242 12.36 2.72 16.73
CA TYR A 242 13.71 2.21 16.90
C TYR A 242 14.39 2.89 18.08
N PRO A 243 15.22 2.17 18.86
CA PRO A 243 16.01 2.81 19.89
C PRO A 243 17.01 3.79 19.26
N VAL A 244 17.19 4.94 19.89
CA VAL A 244 18.27 5.88 19.59
C VAL A 244 19.51 5.38 20.32
N ILE A 245 20.34 4.60 19.62
CA ILE A 245 21.55 3.97 20.18
C ILE A 245 22.75 4.91 20.11
N ASP A 246 22.87 5.65 19.00
CA ASP A 246 24.03 6.49 18.71
C ASP A 246 23.63 7.97 18.64
N SER A 247 24.54 8.87 19.05
CA SER A 247 24.42 10.33 18.85
C SER A 247 24.15 10.68 17.39
N ASP A 248 24.68 9.87 16.47
CA ASP A 248 24.73 10.19 15.05
C ASP A 248 23.38 9.94 14.35
N GLY A 249 22.42 9.26 15.01
CA GLY A 249 21.06 9.02 14.49
C GLY A 249 20.94 8.29 13.15
N VAL A 250 22.03 7.92 12.47
CA VAL A 250 21.98 7.33 11.12
C VAL A 250 21.23 5.99 11.09
N LEU A 251 21.35 5.18 12.15
CA LEU A 251 20.87 3.80 12.16
C LEU A 251 19.33 3.68 12.04
N TRP A 252 18.57 4.58 12.66
CA TRP A 252 17.11 4.47 12.66
C TRP A 252 16.49 4.89 11.32
N PHE A 253 17.01 5.93 10.66
CA PHE A 253 16.61 6.31 9.31
C PHE A 253 16.76 5.14 8.34
N ASP A 254 17.92 4.50 8.43
CA ASP A 254 18.30 3.40 7.57
C ASP A 254 17.35 2.21 7.73
N ASN A 255 16.94 1.93 8.97
CA ASN A 255 15.97 0.88 9.27
C ASN A 255 14.56 1.23 8.79
N ILE A 256 14.12 2.49 8.91
CA ILE A 256 12.83 2.93 8.39
C ILE A 256 12.81 2.81 6.87
N ILE A 257 13.80 3.35 6.17
CA ILE A 257 13.94 3.25 4.70
C ILE A 257 13.92 1.79 4.27
N LYS A 258 14.77 0.94 4.87
CA LYS A 258 14.84 -0.50 4.53
C LYS A 258 13.48 -1.18 4.69
N ASN A 259 12.73 -0.87 5.74
CA ASN A 259 11.40 -1.47 5.94
C ASN A 259 10.38 -0.99 4.91
N ILE A 260 10.34 0.30 4.59
CA ILE A 260 9.44 0.81 3.54
C ILE A 260 9.78 0.16 2.19
N TYR A 261 11.08 0.08 1.84
CA TYR A 261 11.53 -0.59 0.61
C TYR A 261 11.19 -2.08 0.57
N ARG A 262 11.43 -2.83 1.66
CA ARG A 262 11.07 -4.25 1.73
C ARG A 262 9.59 -4.47 1.46
N ASN A 263 8.75 -3.61 2.01
CA ASN A 263 7.31 -3.68 1.78
C ASN A 263 6.91 -3.29 0.36
N PHE A 264 7.57 -2.28 -0.22
CA PHE A 264 7.40 -1.95 -1.63
C PHE A 264 7.80 -3.12 -2.54
N ILE A 265 8.98 -3.71 -2.35
CA ILE A 265 9.49 -4.82 -3.17
C ILE A 265 8.55 -6.03 -3.11
N ARG A 266 8.02 -6.36 -1.92
CA ARG A 266 7.04 -7.45 -1.75
C ARG A 266 5.75 -7.27 -2.55
N ARG A 267 5.45 -6.04 -2.98
CA ARG A 267 4.22 -5.68 -3.72
C ARG A 267 4.47 -5.25 -5.15
N ARG A 268 5.72 -5.36 -5.61
CA ARG A 268 6.14 -4.88 -6.93
C ARG A 268 5.29 -5.47 -8.05
N ASP A 269 4.88 -6.72 -7.93
CA ASP A 269 4.15 -7.44 -8.99
C ASP A 269 2.74 -6.87 -9.23
N GLU A 270 2.18 -6.14 -8.27
CA GLU A 270 0.81 -5.64 -8.36
C GLU A 270 0.72 -4.19 -8.86
N PHE A 271 1.83 -3.44 -8.95
CA PHE A 271 1.93 -2.02 -9.39
C PHE A 271 0.64 -1.19 -9.18
N THR A 272 0.06 -1.31 -7.99
CA THR A 272 -1.22 -0.69 -7.66
C THR A 272 -1.04 0.77 -7.26
N LYS A 273 -2.14 1.51 -7.19
CA LYS A 273 -2.20 2.86 -6.58
C LYS A 273 -1.55 2.90 -5.17
N VAL A 274 -1.63 1.79 -4.43
CA VAL A 274 -0.96 1.60 -3.14
C VAL A 274 0.56 1.68 -3.25
N SER A 275 1.14 1.01 -4.25
CA SER A 275 2.60 0.98 -4.45
C SER A 275 3.14 2.37 -4.76
N LEU A 276 2.37 3.19 -5.48
CA LEU A 276 2.69 4.61 -5.70
C LEU A 276 2.63 5.42 -4.40
N GLY A 277 1.65 5.16 -3.53
CA GLY A 277 1.57 5.78 -2.20
C GLY A 277 2.80 5.48 -1.34
N VAL A 278 3.20 4.21 -1.28
CA VAL A 278 4.41 3.77 -0.56
C VAL A 278 5.67 4.41 -1.17
N PHE A 279 5.75 4.51 -2.49
CA PHE A 279 6.86 5.18 -3.15
C PHE A 279 6.96 6.67 -2.80
N CYS A 280 5.82 7.37 -2.70
CA CYS A 280 5.80 8.75 -2.22
C CYS A 280 6.35 8.86 -0.79
N TYR A 281 6.02 7.91 0.11
CA TYR A 281 6.60 7.88 1.45
C TYR A 281 8.12 7.72 1.43
N ILE A 282 8.66 6.83 0.58
CA ILE A 282 10.11 6.67 0.40
C ILE A 282 10.74 8.01 0.01
N ASN A 283 10.22 8.64 -1.04
CA ASN A 283 10.78 9.89 -1.56
C ASN A 283 10.73 11.02 -0.53
N THR A 284 9.63 11.14 0.20
CA THR A 284 9.48 12.15 1.24
C THR A 284 10.42 11.90 2.42
N PHE A 285 10.51 10.65 2.88
CA PHE A 285 11.38 10.33 4.01
C PHE A 285 12.87 10.45 3.67
N THR A 286 13.28 10.12 2.44
CA THR A 286 14.66 10.35 1.98
C THR A 286 15.02 11.83 2.03
N LYS A 287 14.14 12.73 1.61
CA LYS A 287 14.37 14.18 1.72
C LYS A 287 14.48 14.66 3.17
N ILE A 288 13.66 14.11 4.05
CA ILE A 288 13.75 14.40 5.50
C ILE A 288 15.11 13.94 6.03
N ALA A 289 15.55 12.74 5.67
CA ALA A 289 16.85 12.20 6.07
C ALA A 289 18.03 13.02 5.54
N GLU A 290 17.99 13.47 4.28
CA GLU A 290 19.00 14.35 3.68
C GLU A 290 19.08 15.70 4.42
N ASN A 291 17.93 16.34 4.67
CA ASN A 291 17.88 17.59 5.42
C ASN A 291 18.41 17.43 6.85
N TRP A 292 18.04 16.32 7.50
CA TRP A 292 18.51 16.01 8.84
C TRP A 292 20.04 15.83 8.85
N GLN A 293 20.62 15.08 7.92
CA GLN A 293 22.07 14.92 7.80
C GLN A 293 22.81 16.24 7.56
N ASN A 294 22.27 17.10 6.70
CA ASN A 294 22.89 18.41 6.43
C ASN A 294 22.94 19.28 7.69
N SER A 295 21.92 19.20 8.57
CA SER A 295 21.90 19.99 9.81
C SER A 295 23.02 19.65 10.81
N PHE A 296 23.59 18.43 10.75
CA PHE A 296 24.76 18.06 11.55
C PHE A 296 26.07 18.54 10.93
N ASN A 297 26.17 18.53 9.60
CA ASN A 297 27.40 18.95 8.92
C ASN A 297 27.66 20.47 9.10
N ASP A 298 26.60 21.26 9.23
CA ASP A 298 26.73 22.71 9.41
C ASP A 298 27.29 23.09 10.80
N THR A 299 27.21 22.20 11.79
CA THR A 299 27.63 22.50 13.18
C THR A 299 29.10 22.23 13.47
N ASP A 300 29.78 21.39 12.69
CA ASP A 300 31.17 20.93 12.97
C ASP A 300 32.24 21.51 12.02
N SER A 301 31.90 22.47 11.16
CA SER A 301 32.74 22.90 10.03
C SER A 301 33.91 23.86 10.35
N GLU A 302 34.29 24.05 11.63
CA GLU A 302 35.50 24.84 11.95
C GLU A 302 36.81 24.01 11.93
N ASP A 303 36.76 22.68 12.00
CA ASP A 303 37.96 21.83 11.98
C ASP A 303 38.04 21.04 10.67
N GLY A 304 38.92 21.46 9.76
CA GLY A 304 39.01 21.08 8.35
C GLY A 304 39.37 19.61 8.03
N SER A 305 39.06 18.65 8.91
CA SER A 305 39.19 17.23 8.61
C SER A 305 37.98 16.75 7.79
N GLN A 306 38.14 16.73 6.47
CA GLN A 306 37.22 16.07 5.53
C GLN A 306 37.17 14.56 5.81
N SER A 307 36.37 14.15 6.78
CA SER A 307 35.94 12.77 6.92
C SER A 307 34.97 12.49 5.78
N GLU A 308 35.43 11.78 4.74
CA GLU A 308 34.58 11.17 3.72
C GLU A 308 33.61 10.21 4.42
N CYS A 309 32.49 10.75 4.87
CA CYS A 309 31.50 9.98 5.59
C CYS A 309 30.97 8.90 4.63
N LYS A 310 31.08 7.63 5.05
CA LYS A 310 30.68 6.40 4.33
C LYS A 310 29.21 6.38 3.83
N ASN A 311 28.46 7.47 3.99
CA ASN A 311 27.06 7.66 3.60
C ASN A 311 26.82 7.69 2.08
N SER A 312 27.86 7.66 1.23
CA SER A 312 27.70 7.51 -0.22
C SER A 312 26.93 6.24 -0.63
N THR A 313 26.83 5.22 0.23
CA THR A 313 26.04 4.01 -0.03
C THR A 313 24.52 4.22 0.05
N LEU A 314 24.04 5.17 0.84
CA LEU A 314 22.61 5.52 0.93
C LEU A 314 22.17 6.26 -0.33
N LEU A 315 22.97 7.23 -0.79
CA LEU A 315 22.74 7.96 -2.04
C LEU A 315 22.91 7.09 -3.29
N LYS A 316 23.77 6.07 -3.25
CA LYS A 316 23.86 5.09 -4.34
C LYS A 316 22.60 4.24 -4.47
N ARG A 317 21.77 4.10 -3.43
CA ARG A 317 20.43 3.48 -3.56
C ARG A 317 19.41 4.42 -4.21
N THR A 318 19.65 5.72 -4.24
CA THR A 318 18.82 6.68 -4.99
C THR A 318 18.87 6.42 -6.50
N VAL A 319 19.95 5.80 -7.00
CA VAL A 319 20.03 5.29 -8.40
C VAL A 319 18.98 4.21 -8.68
N SER A 320 18.67 3.33 -7.71
CA SER A 320 17.56 2.37 -7.86
C SER A 320 16.18 3.03 -7.86
N LEU A 321 16.08 4.26 -7.33
CA LEU A 321 14.86 5.05 -7.27
C LEU A 321 14.52 5.60 -8.67
N GLU A 322 15.53 5.94 -9.45
CA GLU A 322 15.42 6.34 -10.86
C GLU A 322 15.08 5.15 -11.76
N GLU A 323 15.72 4.01 -11.54
CA GLU A 323 15.33 2.73 -12.15
C GLU A 323 13.88 2.37 -11.81
N LEU A 324 13.45 2.64 -10.57
CA LEU A 324 12.09 2.41 -10.14
C LEU A 324 11.11 3.35 -10.85
N LYS A 325 11.41 4.65 -10.93
CA LYS A 325 10.61 5.62 -11.71
C LYS A 325 10.48 5.18 -13.16
N ASN A 326 11.58 4.71 -13.75
CA ASN A 326 11.57 4.17 -15.11
C ASN A 326 10.71 2.91 -15.21
N SER A 327 10.76 2.01 -14.22
CA SER A 327 9.90 0.83 -14.18
C SER A 327 8.41 1.17 -14.01
N ILE A 328 8.08 2.19 -13.21
CA ILE A 328 6.72 2.71 -13.05
C ILE A 328 6.23 3.28 -14.38
N LYS A 329 7.05 4.08 -15.06
CA LYS A 329 6.72 4.65 -16.38
C LYS A 329 6.41 3.55 -17.40
N VAL A 330 7.27 2.52 -17.48
CA VAL A 330 7.05 1.36 -18.36
C VAL A 330 5.75 0.61 -18.02
N CYS A 331 5.37 0.52 -16.75
CA CYS A 331 4.10 -0.11 -16.37
C CYS A 331 2.86 0.72 -16.72
N ILE A 332 2.93 2.05 -16.61
CA ILE A 332 1.84 2.95 -17.03
C ILE A 332 1.62 2.80 -18.55
N ASP A 333 2.70 2.82 -19.33
CA ASP A 333 2.65 2.67 -20.78
C ASP A 333 2.00 1.34 -21.20
N LYS A 334 2.32 0.24 -20.51
CA LYS A 334 1.68 -1.07 -20.74
C LYS A 334 0.17 -1.09 -20.47
N ASN A 335 -0.31 -0.29 -19.53
CA ASN A 335 -1.74 -0.25 -19.19
C ASN A 335 -2.54 0.55 -20.22
N GLU A 336 -1.96 1.61 -20.77
CA GLU A 336 -2.52 2.29 -21.95
C GLU A 336 -2.58 1.34 -23.16
N ASP A 337 -1.53 0.55 -23.38
CA ASP A 337 -1.52 -0.42 -24.46
C ASP A 337 -2.59 -1.49 -24.25
N ARG A 338 -2.79 -1.99 -23.01
CA ARG A 338 -3.89 -2.90 -22.70
C ARG A 338 -5.26 -2.30 -23.03
N GLN A 339 -5.50 -1.03 -22.69
CA GLN A 339 -6.75 -0.34 -23.07
C GLN A 339 -6.90 -0.23 -24.59
N LYS A 340 -5.84 0.15 -25.31
CA LYS A 340 -5.84 0.19 -26.78
C LYS A 340 -6.15 -1.19 -27.36
N TYR A 341 -5.59 -2.26 -26.82
CA TYR A 341 -5.88 -3.64 -27.24
C TYR A 341 -7.30 -4.07 -26.92
N THR A 342 -7.86 -3.70 -25.76
CA THR A 342 -9.27 -3.98 -25.44
C THR A 342 -10.22 -3.24 -26.37
N ILE A 343 -9.97 -1.95 -26.64
CA ILE A 343 -10.75 -1.17 -27.61
C ILE A 343 -10.65 -1.80 -29.01
N TRP A 344 -9.45 -2.21 -29.43
CA TRP A 344 -9.24 -2.88 -30.71
C TRP A 344 -9.97 -4.22 -30.78
N ALA A 345 -9.92 -5.03 -29.72
CA ALA A 345 -10.62 -6.31 -29.65
C ALA A 345 -12.15 -6.12 -29.71
N ILE A 346 -12.70 -5.14 -28.99
CA ILE A 346 -14.12 -4.78 -29.06
C ILE A 346 -14.49 -4.34 -30.48
N ALA A 347 -13.69 -3.46 -31.10
CA ALA A 347 -13.92 -3.00 -32.46
C ALA A 347 -13.85 -4.15 -33.48
N PHE A 348 -12.94 -5.10 -33.28
CA PHE A 348 -12.82 -6.31 -34.10
C PHE A 348 -14.04 -7.22 -33.96
N ILE A 349 -14.50 -7.47 -32.72
CA ILE A 349 -15.73 -8.23 -32.45
C ILE A 349 -16.94 -7.54 -33.08
N LEU A 350 -17.06 -6.22 -32.95
CA LEU A 350 -18.13 -5.45 -33.58
C LEU A 350 -18.07 -5.52 -35.11
N ALA A 351 -16.89 -5.45 -35.71
CA ALA A 351 -16.71 -5.60 -37.15
C ALA A 351 -17.17 -6.99 -37.63
N ILE A 352 -16.78 -8.05 -36.91
CA ILE A 352 -17.27 -9.42 -37.13
C ILE A 352 -18.80 -9.45 -37.04
N ILE A 353 -19.39 -8.98 -35.94
CA ILE A 353 -20.85 -8.95 -35.77
C ILE A 353 -21.53 -8.18 -36.91
N THR A 354 -20.96 -7.06 -37.36
CA THR A 354 -21.54 -6.25 -38.44
C THR A 354 -21.51 -6.98 -39.79
N ILE A 355 -20.46 -7.75 -40.06
CA ILE A 355 -20.37 -8.65 -41.22
C ILE A 355 -21.46 -9.74 -41.15
N PHE A 356 -21.75 -10.26 -39.95
CA PHE A 356 -22.69 -11.38 -39.75
C PHE A 356 -24.16 -10.97 -39.53
N VAL A 357 -24.45 -9.75 -39.08
CA VAL A 357 -25.82 -9.30 -38.71
C VAL A 357 -26.55 -8.59 -39.86
N LYS A 358 -25.84 -8.01 -40.83
CA LYS A 358 -26.50 -7.64 -42.09
C LYS A 358 -26.76 -8.91 -42.90
N PRO A 359 -27.88 -9.02 -43.65
CA PRO A 359 -28.14 -10.18 -44.49
C PRO A 359 -27.05 -10.29 -45.57
N PHE A 360 -26.03 -11.08 -45.23
CA PHE A 360 -24.82 -11.34 -46.01
C PHE A 360 -25.18 -12.01 -47.35
N ASP A 361 -26.36 -12.61 -47.43
CA ASP A 361 -26.89 -13.29 -48.61
C ASP A 361 -27.06 -12.39 -49.83
N GLU A 362 -27.49 -11.13 -49.66
CA GLU A 362 -27.65 -10.21 -50.80
C GLU A 362 -26.31 -9.64 -51.27
N TYR A 363 -25.41 -9.32 -50.33
CA TYR A 363 -24.11 -8.73 -50.66
C TYR A 363 -23.15 -9.77 -51.24
N VAL A 364 -23.12 -10.99 -50.71
CA VAL A 364 -22.21 -12.05 -51.19
C VAL A 364 -22.69 -12.65 -52.50
N LYS A 365 -23.99 -12.83 -52.73
CA LYS A 365 -24.44 -13.29 -54.06
C LYS A 365 -24.06 -12.29 -55.15
N CYS A 366 -24.20 -10.99 -54.89
CA CYS A 366 -23.85 -9.93 -55.84
C CYS A 366 -22.33 -9.76 -56.00
N PHE A 367 -21.57 -9.80 -54.90
CA PHE A 367 -20.12 -9.61 -54.91
C PHE A 367 -19.37 -10.85 -55.43
N TYR A 368 -19.80 -12.06 -55.07
CA TYR A 368 -19.19 -13.31 -55.52
C TYR A 368 -19.44 -13.59 -57.00
N GLN A 369 -20.58 -13.17 -57.56
CA GLN A 369 -20.83 -13.29 -59.00
C GLN A 369 -19.96 -12.34 -59.82
N ASN A 370 -19.68 -11.13 -59.33
CA ASN A 370 -18.92 -10.11 -60.06
C ASN A 370 -17.41 -10.10 -59.76
N HIS A 371 -16.98 -10.66 -58.63
CA HIS A 371 -15.59 -10.53 -58.15
C HIS A 371 -15.00 -11.84 -57.61
N LYS A 372 -15.24 -12.96 -58.30
CA LYS A 372 -14.65 -14.27 -57.95
C LYS A 372 -13.14 -14.21 -57.72
N GLU A 373 -12.42 -13.40 -58.49
CA GLU A 373 -10.98 -13.23 -58.36
C GLU A 373 -10.59 -12.53 -57.04
N ILE A 374 -11.36 -11.54 -56.60
CA ILE A 374 -11.07 -10.81 -55.34
C ILE A 374 -11.32 -11.73 -54.14
N VAL A 375 -12.39 -12.52 -54.17
CA VAL A 375 -12.70 -13.48 -53.10
C VAL A 375 -11.64 -14.59 -53.05
N PHE A 376 -11.17 -15.06 -54.21
CA PHE A 376 -10.06 -16.00 -54.30
C PHE A 376 -8.75 -15.41 -53.77
N ILE A 377 -8.43 -14.15 -54.09
CA ILE A 377 -7.26 -13.45 -53.56
C ILE A 377 -7.35 -13.30 -52.05
N MET A 378 -8.51 -12.92 -51.50
CA MET A 378 -8.71 -12.82 -50.05
C MET A 378 -8.53 -14.18 -49.35
N PHE A 379 -9.03 -15.25 -49.96
CA PHE A 379 -8.85 -16.61 -49.46
C PHE A 379 -7.37 -17.04 -49.47
N ILE A 380 -6.66 -16.83 -50.59
CA ILE A 380 -5.23 -17.12 -50.73
C ILE A 380 -4.41 -16.29 -49.74
N THR A 381 -4.74 -15.02 -49.56
CA THR A 381 -4.04 -14.12 -48.63
C THR A 381 -4.24 -14.58 -47.18
N THR A 382 -5.47 -14.99 -46.83
CA THR A 382 -5.78 -15.54 -45.51
C THR A 382 -5.02 -16.85 -45.28
N LEU A 383 -5.03 -17.77 -46.25
CA LEU A 383 -4.30 -19.04 -46.18
C LEU A 383 -2.79 -18.83 -46.07
N TYR A 384 -2.25 -17.82 -46.76
CA TYR A 384 -0.84 -17.45 -46.71
C TYR A 384 -0.44 -16.87 -45.34
N VAL A 385 -1.27 -16.01 -44.76
CA VAL A 385 -1.06 -15.47 -43.41
C VAL A 385 -1.07 -16.60 -42.37
N VAL A 386 -2.02 -17.53 -42.48
CA VAL A 386 -2.13 -18.68 -41.57
C VAL A 386 -0.93 -19.63 -41.71
N THR A 387 -0.52 -19.96 -42.93
CA THR A 387 0.64 -20.86 -43.16
C THR A 387 1.97 -20.23 -42.75
N THR A 388 2.15 -18.92 -42.97
CA THR A 388 3.34 -18.17 -42.50
C THR A 388 3.39 -18.12 -40.98
N PHE A 389 2.24 -17.93 -40.33
CA PHE A 389 2.12 -17.95 -38.88
C PHE A 389 2.43 -19.35 -38.30
N VAL A 390 1.89 -20.43 -38.89
CA VAL A 390 2.21 -21.81 -38.50
C VAL A 390 3.71 -22.12 -38.64
N LYS A 391 4.35 -21.66 -39.72
CA LYS A 391 5.82 -21.78 -39.90
C LYS A 391 6.62 -21.00 -38.84
N SER A 392 6.12 -19.87 -38.37
CA SER A 392 6.80 -19.05 -37.35
C SER A 392 6.74 -19.65 -35.94
N ILE A 393 5.80 -20.56 -35.67
CA ILE A 393 5.57 -21.17 -34.35
C ILE A 393 6.26 -22.54 -34.25
N ASN A 394 6.55 -23.21 -35.37
CA ASN A 394 7.16 -24.54 -35.37
C ASN A 394 8.63 -24.47 -35.83
N PRO A 395 9.63 -24.53 -34.93
CA PRO A 395 11.04 -24.38 -35.29
C PRO A 395 11.66 -25.63 -35.94
N PHE A 396 10.89 -26.69 -36.19
CA PHE A 396 11.36 -27.86 -36.93
C PHE A 396 11.06 -27.73 -38.42
N GLU A 397 12.11 -27.59 -39.23
CA GLU A 397 12.03 -27.67 -40.69
C GLU A 397 11.52 -29.06 -41.14
N PRO A 398 10.55 -29.11 -42.06
CA PRO A 398 10.59 -30.04 -43.16
C PRO A 398 11.10 -29.28 -44.38
N SER A 399 12.37 -29.50 -44.71
CA SER A 399 12.91 -29.25 -46.04
C SER A 399 12.02 -29.96 -47.05
N CYS A 400 11.23 -29.19 -47.84
CA CYS A 400 10.68 -29.51 -49.17
C CYS A 400 9.30 -28.85 -49.42
N VAL A 401 9.18 -27.53 -49.48
CA VAL A 401 8.22 -26.84 -50.38
C VAL A 401 8.75 -25.42 -50.64
N ASN A 402 9.33 -25.20 -51.81
CA ASN A 402 9.82 -23.89 -52.24
C ASN A 402 8.75 -23.27 -53.17
N ILE A 403 7.85 -22.47 -52.62
CA ILE A 403 6.90 -21.67 -53.42
C ILE A 403 7.41 -20.23 -53.42
N ASN A 404 8.08 -19.86 -54.50
CA ASN A 404 8.47 -18.48 -54.79
C ASN A 404 7.26 -17.74 -55.41
N LEU A 405 6.49 -17.03 -54.59
CA LEU A 405 5.48 -16.10 -55.07
C LEU A 405 5.60 -14.76 -54.32
N PHE A 406 6.05 -13.75 -55.08
CA PHE A 406 6.03 -12.29 -54.85
C PHE A 406 6.99 -11.66 -53.81
N LYS A 407 7.99 -10.94 -54.36
CA LYS A 407 8.85 -9.94 -53.70
C LYS A 407 8.16 -8.57 -53.69
N THR A 408 7.32 -8.28 -52.71
CA THR A 408 7.04 -6.89 -52.29
C THR A 408 6.44 -6.93 -50.89
N GLU A 409 7.23 -6.63 -49.88
CA GLU A 409 6.75 -6.49 -48.50
C GLU A 409 6.01 -5.16 -48.36
N SER A 410 4.70 -5.21 -48.13
CA SER A 410 3.91 -4.01 -47.83
C SER A 410 4.00 -3.68 -46.33
N ARG A 411 3.94 -2.38 -46.00
CA ARG A 411 3.99 -1.87 -44.61
C ARG A 411 2.92 -2.51 -43.69
N SER A 412 1.80 -2.94 -44.28
CA SER A 412 0.71 -3.65 -43.62
C SER A 412 1.10 -5.07 -43.17
N PHE A 413 2.00 -5.74 -43.89
CA PHE A 413 2.52 -7.07 -43.54
C PHE A 413 3.36 -7.03 -42.26
N VAL A 414 4.27 -6.05 -42.15
CA VAL A 414 5.09 -5.84 -40.94
C VAL A 414 4.22 -5.50 -39.73
N GLN A 415 3.12 -4.76 -39.92
CA GLN A 415 2.18 -4.43 -38.85
C GLN A 415 1.36 -5.66 -38.39
N CYS A 416 0.90 -6.51 -39.31
CA CYS A 416 0.23 -7.76 -38.95
C CYS A 416 1.16 -8.75 -38.26
N LEU A 417 2.42 -8.86 -38.70
CA LEU A 417 3.42 -9.73 -38.07
C LEU A 417 3.75 -9.26 -36.64
N ASN A 418 3.92 -7.95 -36.44
CA ASN A 418 4.14 -7.38 -35.11
C ASN A 418 2.92 -7.56 -34.18
N LEU A 419 1.70 -7.51 -34.73
CA LEU A 419 0.46 -7.79 -33.98
C LEU A 419 0.40 -9.25 -33.53
N ALA A 420 0.75 -10.19 -34.41
CA ALA A 420 0.76 -11.62 -34.10
C ALA A 420 1.86 -11.98 -33.07
N VAL A 421 3.02 -11.34 -33.15
CA VAL A 421 4.11 -11.46 -32.16
C VAL A 421 3.75 -10.81 -30.82
N ALA A 422 2.95 -9.74 -30.81
CA ALA A 422 2.47 -9.13 -29.58
C ALA A 422 1.43 -10.01 -28.85
N LEU A 423 0.53 -10.66 -29.59
CA LEU A 423 -0.51 -11.54 -29.05
C LEU A 423 0.03 -12.86 -28.46
N THR A 424 1.25 -13.27 -28.83
CA THR A 424 1.89 -14.52 -28.36
C THR A 424 2.65 -14.37 -27.03
N LYS A 425 2.75 -13.16 -26.47
CA LYS A 425 3.47 -12.91 -25.19
C LYS A 425 2.68 -13.27 -23.93
N SER A 426 1.36 -13.41 -24.01
CA SER A 426 0.51 -13.92 -22.92
C SER A 426 0.04 -15.33 -23.27
N LYS A 427 0.19 -16.26 -22.32
CA LYS A 427 -0.22 -17.65 -22.49
C LYS A 427 -1.74 -17.75 -22.72
N GLU A 428 -2.52 -16.85 -22.12
CA GLU A 428 -3.97 -16.79 -22.30
C GLU A 428 -4.35 -16.29 -23.71
N CYS A 429 -3.69 -15.25 -24.24
CA CYS A 429 -3.93 -14.76 -25.60
C CYS A 429 -3.54 -15.78 -26.68
N LEU A 430 -2.47 -16.55 -26.44
CA LEU A 430 -2.07 -17.63 -27.33
C LEU A 430 -3.11 -18.76 -27.35
N LEU A 431 -3.61 -19.18 -26.18
CA LEU A 431 -4.67 -20.18 -26.07
C LEU A 431 -5.96 -19.71 -26.73
N PHE A 432 -6.33 -18.44 -26.55
CA PHE A 432 -7.49 -17.84 -27.22
C PHE A 432 -7.34 -17.87 -28.74
N TYR A 433 -6.20 -17.42 -29.26
CA TYR A 433 -5.94 -17.41 -30.70
C TYR A 433 -5.96 -18.82 -31.29
N ILE A 434 -5.31 -19.79 -30.64
CA ILE A 434 -5.32 -21.20 -31.07
C ILE A 434 -6.75 -21.75 -31.05
N SER A 435 -7.56 -21.41 -30.04
CA SER A 435 -8.95 -21.86 -29.95
C SER A 435 -9.81 -21.29 -31.07
N VAL A 436 -9.68 -19.99 -31.38
CA VAL A 436 -10.39 -19.34 -32.49
C VAL A 436 -9.99 -19.96 -33.83
N MET A 437 -8.70 -20.19 -34.05
CA MET A 437 -8.21 -20.80 -35.28
C MET A 437 -8.64 -22.27 -35.41
N ALA A 438 -8.63 -23.03 -34.31
CA ALA A 438 -9.10 -24.40 -34.29
C ALA A 438 -10.60 -24.49 -34.62
N ILE A 439 -11.42 -23.56 -34.08
CA ILE A 439 -12.84 -23.45 -34.42
C ILE A 439 -12.99 -23.12 -35.90
N LEU A 440 -12.30 -22.11 -36.42
CA LEU A 440 -12.40 -21.74 -37.85
C LEU A 440 -11.99 -22.87 -38.79
N ILE A 441 -10.92 -23.61 -38.47
CA ILE A 441 -10.46 -24.75 -39.26
C ILE A 441 -11.43 -25.93 -39.18
N ALA A 442 -11.91 -26.28 -37.98
CA ALA A 442 -12.88 -27.36 -37.79
C ALA A 442 -14.19 -27.06 -38.51
N SER A 443 -14.66 -25.82 -38.40
CA SER A 443 -15.82 -25.31 -39.11
C SER A 443 -15.60 -25.43 -40.63
N TYR A 444 -14.49 -24.91 -41.17
CA TYR A 444 -14.21 -25.03 -42.60
C TYR A 444 -14.13 -26.50 -43.08
N GLY A 445 -13.57 -27.40 -42.26
CA GLY A 445 -13.54 -28.84 -42.54
C GLY A 445 -14.94 -29.47 -42.60
N VAL A 446 -15.82 -29.12 -41.67
CA VAL A 446 -17.23 -29.57 -41.67
C VAL A 446 -17.98 -29.07 -42.91
N TYR A 447 -17.75 -27.82 -43.31
CA TYR A 447 -18.32 -27.25 -44.53
C TYR A 447 -17.90 -28.04 -45.79
N LEU A 448 -16.61 -28.38 -45.90
CA LEU A 448 -16.08 -29.13 -47.04
C LEU A 448 -16.53 -30.60 -47.07
N ILE A 449 -16.67 -31.24 -45.91
CA ILE A 449 -17.00 -32.68 -45.83
C ILE A 449 -18.49 -32.93 -46.09
N ILE A 450 -19.36 -32.06 -45.59
CA ILE A 450 -20.80 -32.36 -45.54
C ILE A 450 -21.55 -31.77 -46.75
N GLY A 451 -20.97 -30.78 -47.46
CA GLY A 451 -21.60 -30.20 -48.67
C GLY A 451 -23.01 -29.66 -48.42
N PHE A 452 -23.27 -29.18 -47.20
CA PHE A 452 -24.61 -28.79 -46.75
C PHE A 452 -24.82 -27.28 -46.76
N ASP A 453 -26.10 -26.91 -46.74
CA ASP A 453 -26.63 -25.56 -46.70
C ASP A 453 -25.89 -24.66 -45.70
N ILE A 454 -25.38 -23.54 -46.21
CA ILE A 454 -24.48 -22.61 -45.52
C ILE A 454 -25.09 -22.07 -44.23
N ASN A 455 -26.42 -22.10 -44.10
CA ASN A 455 -27.15 -21.64 -42.93
C ASN A 455 -26.93 -22.52 -41.68
N ILE A 456 -26.78 -23.83 -41.83
CA ILE A 456 -26.50 -24.74 -40.70
C ILE A 456 -25.06 -24.57 -40.22
N PHE A 457 -24.15 -24.34 -41.16
CA PHE A 457 -22.75 -24.03 -40.87
C PHE A 457 -22.61 -22.78 -39.98
N TYR A 458 -23.31 -21.70 -40.34
CA TYR A 458 -23.30 -20.46 -39.56
C TYR A 458 -23.96 -20.61 -38.17
N PHE A 459 -24.98 -21.46 -38.04
CA PHE A 459 -25.61 -21.75 -36.75
C PHE A 459 -24.63 -22.43 -35.77
N ILE A 460 -23.85 -23.40 -36.24
CA ILE A 460 -22.88 -24.13 -35.41
C ILE A 460 -21.72 -23.21 -34.99
N VAL A 461 -21.17 -22.42 -35.92
CA VAL A 461 -20.10 -21.45 -35.61
C VAL A 461 -20.57 -20.40 -34.59
N SER A 462 -21.76 -19.84 -34.80
CA SER A 462 -22.32 -18.82 -33.91
C SER A 462 -22.63 -19.38 -32.52
N ALA A 463 -23.16 -20.61 -32.44
CA ALA A 463 -23.37 -21.29 -31.17
C ALA A 463 -22.04 -21.57 -30.44
N CYS A 464 -21.01 -22.06 -31.13
CA CYS A 464 -19.69 -22.27 -30.53
C CYS A 464 -19.07 -20.97 -30.01
N VAL A 465 -19.14 -19.87 -30.78
CA VAL A 465 -18.60 -18.57 -30.36
C VAL A 465 -19.37 -18.02 -29.15
N VAL A 466 -20.70 -18.08 -29.15
CA VAL A 466 -21.54 -17.54 -28.07
C VAL A 466 -21.43 -18.35 -26.77
N PHE A 467 -21.29 -19.68 -26.84
CA PHE A 467 -21.22 -20.53 -25.64
C PHE A 467 -19.79 -20.72 -25.10
N ILE A 468 -18.77 -20.66 -25.95
CA ILE A 468 -17.37 -20.94 -25.54
C ILE A 468 -16.65 -19.64 -25.11
N MET A 469 -16.94 -18.50 -25.75
CA MET A 469 -16.25 -17.22 -25.44
C MET A 469 -16.46 -16.70 -24.02
N PRO A 470 -17.67 -16.73 -23.41
CA PRO A 470 -17.87 -16.26 -22.04
C PRO A 470 -17.10 -17.09 -21.00
N SER A 471 -16.90 -18.37 -21.30
CA SER A 471 -16.20 -19.33 -20.43
C SER A 471 -14.68 -19.21 -20.47
N LEU A 472 -14.13 -18.55 -21.50
CA LEU A 472 -12.68 -18.27 -21.67
C LEU A 472 -12.29 -16.85 -21.26
N LEU A 473 -13.27 -15.96 -21.06
CA LEU A 473 -13.09 -14.58 -20.63
C LEU A 473 -13.23 -14.38 -19.11
N LEU A 474 -13.81 -15.37 -18.41
CA LEU A 474 -13.74 -15.56 -16.96
C LEU A 474 -12.45 -16.32 -16.60
#